data_AF-A0A5K1D7H0-F1
#
_entry.id   AF-A0A5K1D7H0-F1
#
_cell.length_a   1.000
_cell.length_b   1.000
_cell.length_c   1.000
_cell.angle_alpha   90.00
_cell.angle_beta   90.00
_cell.angle_gamma   90.00
#
_symmetry.space_group_name_H-M   'P 1'
#
loop_
_entity.id
_entity.type
_entity.pdbx_description
1 polymer ?
#
loop_
_entity_poly.entity_id
_entity_poly.type
_entity_poly.pdbx_seq_one_letter_code
_entity_poly.pdbx_strand_id
1 'polypeptide(L)' 'SRNTRFISLEDGRCLCLECLETAVMDTGECQPLYHAIRDYYEGMNMKLDQEIPMLLVERQALNDAMEGEK' A
#
# COMPACT_ATOMS: atom_id res chain seq x y z
N SER A 1 5.41 11.48 -15.61
CA SER A 1 5.84 10.36 -16.47
C SER A 1 4.60 9.58 -16.85
N ARG A 2 4.31 9.33 -18.12
CA ARG A 2 3.07 8.64 -18.59
C ARG A 2 3.35 7.22 -19.11
N ASN A 3 4.54 6.69 -18.84
CA ASN A 3 5.05 5.42 -19.37
C ASN A 3 5.77 4.60 -18.29
N THR A 4 5.31 4.67 -17.03
CA THR A 4 5.80 3.76 -16.00
C THR A 4 5.39 2.35 -16.41
N ARG A 5 6.39 1.54 -16.81
CA ARG A 5 6.20 0.15 -17.19
C ARG A 5 6.37 -0.72 -15.96
N PHE A 6 5.60 -1.79 -15.86
CA PHE A 6 5.68 -2.76 -14.77
C PHE A 6 6.14 -4.09 -15.32
N ILE A 7 6.86 -4.87 -14.52
CA ILE A 7 7.25 -6.24 -14.81
C ILE A 7 6.68 -7.18 -13.76
N SER A 8 5.98 -8.23 -14.20
CA SER A 8 5.53 -9.31 -13.32
C SER A 8 6.67 -10.29 -13.06
N LEU A 9 6.93 -10.58 -11.79
CA LEU A 9 7.89 -11.58 -11.34
C LEU A 9 7.21 -12.95 -11.18
N GLU A 10 8.00 -14.02 -11.14
CA GLU A 10 7.51 -15.40 -10.97
C GLU A 10 6.78 -15.63 -9.65
N ASP A 11 7.03 -14.79 -8.64
CA ASP A 11 6.37 -14.83 -7.33
C ASP A 11 5.08 -14.00 -7.27
N GLY A 12 4.60 -13.49 -8.42
CA GLY A 12 3.34 -12.76 -8.55
C GLY A 12 3.45 -11.24 -8.33
N ARG A 13 4.59 -10.72 -7.88
CA ARG A 13 4.77 -9.27 -7.67
C ARG A 13 4.90 -8.52 -8.99
N CYS A 14 4.32 -7.32 -9.07
CA CYS A 14 4.53 -6.39 -10.18
C CYS A 14 5.51 -5.28 -9.78
N LEU A 15 6.73 -5.30 -10.32
CA LEU A 15 7.78 -4.32 -9.98
C LEU A 15 7.76 -3.11 -10.92
N CYS A 16 7.94 -1.92 -10.37
CA CYS A 16 8.15 -0.69 -11.14
C CYS A 16 9.48 -0.74 -11.90
N LEU A 17 9.46 -0.63 -13.23
CA LEU A 17 10.68 -0.65 -14.05
C LEU A 17 11.49 0.66 -13.98
N GLU A 18 10.93 1.73 -13.43
CA GLU A 18 11.67 2.99 -13.27
C GLU A 18 12.64 2.93 -12.09
N CYS A 19 12.24 2.37 -10.94
CA CYS A 19 13.08 2.31 -9.74
C CYS A 19 13.59 0.91 -9.39
N LEU A 20 12.92 -0.17 -9.83
CA LEU A 20 13.19 -1.56 -9.41
C LEU A 20 13.13 -1.80 -7.89
N GLU A 21 12.64 -0.82 -7.12
CA GLU A 21 12.57 -0.88 -5.65
C GLU A 21 11.11 -0.96 -5.15
N THR A 22 10.15 -0.51 -5.95
CA THR A 22 8.74 -0.44 -5.56
C THR A 22 7.92 -1.51 -6.28
N ALA A 23 7.14 -2.26 -5.52
CA ALA A 23 6.11 -3.14 -6.05
C ALA A 23 4.75 -2.41 -6.11
N VAL A 24 4.01 -2.62 -7.18
CA VAL A 24 2.63 -2.18 -7.36
C VAL A 24 1.73 -3.37 -7.13
N MET A 25 0.70 -3.16 -6.32
CA MET A 25 -0.24 -4.17 -5.88
C MET A 25 -1.59 -3.51 -5.63
N ASP A 26 -2.67 -4.26 -5.80
CA ASP A 26 -4.00 -3.77 -5.43
C ASP A 26 -4.27 -3.92 -3.93
N THR A 27 -5.41 -3.40 -3.48
CA THR A 27 -5.81 -3.45 -2.07
C THR A 27 -5.91 -4.88 -1.53
N GLY A 28 -6.33 -5.84 -2.36
CA GLY A 28 -6.45 -7.25 -1.96
C GLY A 28 -5.09 -7.91 -1.77
N GLU A 29 -4.17 -7.67 -2.70
CA GLU A 29 -2.77 -8.14 -2.62
C GLU A 29 -2.01 -7.53 -1.43
N CYS A 30 -2.34 -6.31 -1.02
CA CYS A 30 -1.78 -5.67 0.17
C CYS A 30 -2.28 -6.25 1.51
N GLN A 31 -3.46 -6.88 1.56
CA GLN A 31 -4.08 -7.29 2.83
C GLN A 31 -3.18 -8.23 3.67
N PRO A 32 -2.56 -9.28 3.10
CA PRO A 32 -1.65 -10.14 3.87
C PRO A 32 -0.49 -9.37 4.51
N LEU A 33 0.10 -8.39 3.78
CA LEU A 33 1.17 -7.55 4.31
C LEU A 33 0.67 -6.65 5.43
N TYR A 34 -0.51 -6.05 5.27
CA TYR A 34 -1.13 -5.21 6.30
C TYR A 34 -1.37 -5.98 7.61
N HIS A 35 -1.91 -7.20 7.51
CA HIS A 35 -2.09 -8.07 8.67
C HIS A 35 -0.75 -8.43 9.33
N ALA A 36 0.26 -8.80 8.55
CA ALA A 36 1.59 -9.11 9.08
C ALA A 36 2.22 -7.91 9.84
N ILE A 37 2.03 -6.69 9.34
CA ILE A 37 2.48 -5.47 10.03
C ILE A 37 1.74 -5.31 11.36
N ARG A 38 0.42 -5.48 11.40
CA ARG A 38 -0.37 -5.40 12.64
C ARG A 38 0.08 -6.43 13.67
N ASP A 39 0.24 -7.67 13.25
CA ASP A 39 0.67 -8.78 14.11
C ASP A 39 2.06 -8.50 14.70
N TYR A 40 2.96 -7.93 13.90
CA TYR A 40 4.28 -7.50 14.37
C TYR A 40 4.20 -6.45 15.50
N TYR A 41 3.38 -5.41 15.33
CA TYR A 41 3.20 -4.38 16.37
C TYR A 41 2.45 -4.90 17.60
N GLU A 42 1.48 -5.79 17.43
CA GLU A 42 0.82 -6.46 18.54
C GLU A 42 1.84 -7.29 19.37
N GLY A 43 2.76 -7.98 18.71
CA GLY A 43 3.88 -8.69 19.35
C GLY A 43 4.84 -7.79 20.14
N MET A 44 4.88 -6.48 19.83
CA MET A 44 5.63 -5.46 20.59
C MET A 44 4.80 -4.78 21.68
N ASN A 45 3.63 -5.33 22.03
CA ASN A 45 2.69 -4.73 22.97
C ASN A 45 2.18 -3.34 22.52
N MET A 46 2.10 -3.13 21.20
CA MET A 46 1.59 -1.92 20.54
C MET A 46 0.37 -2.25 19.68
N LYS A 47 -0.59 -2.97 20.27
CA LYS A 47 -1.80 -3.39 19.56
C LYS A 47 -2.59 -2.18 19.04
N LEU A 48 -2.97 -2.25 17.77
CA LEU A 48 -3.92 -1.32 17.16
C LEU A 48 -5.32 -1.89 17.26
N ASP A 49 -6.11 -1.37 18.20
CA ASP A 49 -7.52 -1.77 18.40
C ASP A 49 -8.46 -1.17 17.35
N GLN A 50 -8.05 -0.07 16.72
CA GLN A 50 -8.77 0.52 15.60
C GLN A 50 -8.54 -0.26 14.30
N GLU A 51 -9.60 -0.39 13.52
CA GLU A 51 -9.49 -0.83 12.13
C GLU A 51 -9.00 0.34 11.28
N ILE A 52 -7.86 0.16 10.59
CA ILE A 52 -7.34 1.18 9.68
C ILE A 52 -7.82 0.82 8.27
N PRO A 53 -8.69 1.62 7.64
CA PRO A 53 -9.19 1.32 6.31
C PRO A 53 -8.06 1.46 5.28
N MET A 54 -7.95 0.49 4.37
CA MET A 54 -7.07 0.57 3.20
C MET A 54 -7.93 0.84 1.97
N LEU A 55 -7.86 2.08 1.46
CA LEU A 55 -8.68 2.54 0.34
C LEU A 55 -7.78 2.86 -0.86
N LEU A 56 -8.08 2.28 -2.01
CA LEU A 56 -7.51 2.73 -3.28
C LEU A 56 -8.30 3.95 -3.74
N VAL A 57 -7.64 5.11 -3.77
CA VAL A 57 -8.25 6.38 -4.17
C VAL A 57 -7.53 7.00 -5.34
N GLU A 58 -8.25 7.76 -6.16
CA GLU A 58 -7.63 8.59 -7.17
C GLU A 58 -6.77 9.67 -6.52
N ARG A 59 -5.69 10.08 -7.20
CA ARG A 59 -4.79 11.13 -6.73
C ARG A 59 -5.53 12.41 -6.32
N GLN A 60 -6.59 12.77 -7.04
CA GLN A 60 -7.37 13.97 -6.72
C GLN A 60 -8.09 13.81 -5.38
N ALA A 61 -8.77 12.69 -5.17
CA ALA A 61 -9.46 12.40 -3.91
C ALA A 61 -8.49 12.37 -2.72
N LEU A 62 -7.26 11.88 -2.91
CA LEU A 62 -6.22 11.91 -1.88
C LEU A 62 -5.81 13.35 -1.52
N ASN A 63 -5.56 14.19 -2.53
CA ASN A 63 -5.17 15.58 -2.31
C ASN A 63 -6.27 16.38 -1.61
N ASP A 64 -7.52 16.21 -2.04
CA ASP A 64 -8.68 16.90 -1.45
C ASP A 64 -8.87 16.52 0.03
N ALA A 65 -8.66 15.23 0.38
CA ALA A 65 -8.71 14.78 1.77
C ALA A 65 -7.59 15.39 2.64
N MET A 66 -6.35 15.45 2.12
CA MET A 66 -5.21 16.04 2.84
C MET A 66 -5.35 17.54 3.08
N GLU A 67 -6.02 18.27 2.18
CA GLU A 67 -6.31 19.70 2.36
C GLU A 67 -7.37 19.95 3.44
N GLY A 68 -8.32 19.02 3.63
CA GLY A 68 -9.36 19.10 4.65
C GLY A 68 -8.89 18.78 6.09
N GLU A 69 -7.69 18.23 6.27
CA GLU A 69 -7.09 17.92 7.58
C GLU A 69 -6.23 19.06 8.16
N LYS A 70 -6.16 20.23 7.49
CA LYS A 70 -5.52 21.45 8.01
C LYS A 70 -6.44 22.26 8.92
#